data_AF-A0A372N9Y3-F1
#
_entry.id   AF-A0A372N9Y3-F1
#
_cell.length_a   1.000
_cell.length_b   1.000
_cell.length_c   1.000
_cell.angle_alpha   90.00
_cell.angle_beta   90.00
_cell.angle_gamma   90.00
#
_symmetry.space_group_name_H-M   'P 1'
#
loop_
_entity.id
_entity.type
_entity.pdbx_description
1 polymer ?
#
loop_
_entity_poly.entity_id
_entity_poly.type
_entity_poly.pdbx_seq_one_letter_code
_entity_poly.pdbx_strand_id
1 'polypeptide(L)'
;MTVDMNEFWVFGYGSLMWNPGFEFEERQPAHLFGFRRSLCVRSWVHRGTEEKPGLVLGLDRGGSCRGVAFRVAPENREAVTDYLRERELVTHVYKERILPATLGDGRRVTTLAYICDRAHHQFAGSITVEEAAATVSSAFGKSGHNIDYVRNTLAHLREMGIRDHWLEDVGRKADRLHGPVTA
;
A
#
# COMPACT_ATOMS: atom_id res chain seq x y z
N MET A 1 5.99 15.45 25.13
CA MET A 1 5.04 14.76 24.23
C MET A 1 5.42 13.28 24.23
N THR A 2 4.87 12.55 25.20
CA THR A 2 5.10 11.11 25.39
C THR A 2 4.30 10.35 24.35
N VAL A 3 4.95 9.42 23.65
CA VAL A 3 4.25 8.43 22.83
C VAL A 3 3.50 7.52 23.80
N ASP A 4 2.17 7.47 23.71
CA ASP A 4 1.39 6.53 24.52
C ASP A 4 1.66 5.11 23.99
N MET A 5 2.29 4.29 24.82
CA MET A 5 2.71 2.92 24.47
C MET A 5 1.58 1.90 24.65
N ASN A 6 0.43 2.31 25.21
CA ASN A 6 -0.71 1.43 25.44
C ASN A 6 -1.72 1.42 24.29
N GLU A 7 -1.64 2.36 23.34
CA GLU A 7 -2.53 2.39 22.19
C GLU A 7 -2.01 1.52 21.04
N PHE A 8 -2.89 0.70 20.46
CA PHE A 8 -2.57 -0.09 19.28
C PHE A 8 -3.13 0.60 18.03
N TRP A 9 -2.22 1.07 17.17
CA TRP A 9 -2.57 1.70 15.90
C TRP A 9 -2.08 0.86 14.71
N VAL A 10 -2.85 0.82 13.63
CA VAL A 10 -2.46 0.21 12.35
C VAL A 10 -2.34 1.27 11.27
N PHE A 11 -1.22 1.32 10.56
CA PHE A 11 -1.00 2.26 9.45
C PHE A 11 -1.31 1.61 8.10
N GLY A 12 -2.29 2.17 7.39
CA GLY A 12 -2.63 1.85 6.02
C GLY A 12 -2.03 2.85 5.03
N TYR A 13 -1.41 2.34 3.97
CA TYR A 13 -0.91 3.16 2.84
C TYR A 13 -1.44 2.70 1.47
N GLY A 14 -2.21 1.62 1.42
CA GLY A 14 -2.83 1.07 0.22
C GLY A 14 -4.27 0.66 0.51
N SER A 15 -4.64 -0.56 0.13
CA SER A 15 -6.01 -1.09 0.29
C SER A 15 -6.58 -0.96 1.70
N LEU A 16 -5.75 -1.06 2.75
CA LEU A 16 -6.17 -0.87 4.14
C LEU A 16 -6.81 0.50 4.40
N MET A 17 -6.47 1.54 3.63
CA MET A 17 -7.03 2.88 3.84
C MET A 17 -8.54 2.95 3.53
N TRP A 18 -9.05 2.12 2.62
CA TRP A 18 -10.47 2.11 2.22
C TRP A 18 -11.18 0.78 2.49
N ASN A 19 -10.41 -0.31 2.66
CA ASN A 19 -10.92 -1.62 3.03
C ASN A 19 -10.05 -2.21 4.17
N PRO A 20 -10.18 -1.71 5.41
CA PRO A 20 -9.42 -2.22 6.54
C PRO A 20 -9.80 -3.68 6.86
N GLY A 21 -11.10 -3.99 6.86
CA GLY A 21 -11.61 -5.35 7.15
C GLY A 21 -11.46 -5.76 8.61
N PHE A 22 -11.31 -4.79 9.51
CA PHE A 22 -11.32 -4.97 10.96
C PHE A 22 -12.02 -3.78 11.63
N GLU A 23 -12.47 -3.98 12.87
CA GLU A 23 -13.06 -2.92 13.69
C GLU A 23 -12.01 -1.99 14.28
N PHE A 24 -12.30 -0.70 14.29
CA PHE A 24 -11.45 0.34 14.83
C PHE A 24 -12.28 1.37 15.59
N GLU A 25 -11.70 1.93 16.65
CA GLU A 25 -12.34 2.97 17.47
C GLU A 25 -12.09 4.38 16.90
N GLU A 26 -10.99 4.53 16.16
CA GLU A 26 -10.62 5.81 15.58
C GLU A 26 -9.95 5.63 14.22
N ARG A 27 -10.18 6.59 13.31
CA ARG A 27 -9.55 6.68 11.99
C ARG A 27 -9.03 8.09 11.78
N GLN A 28 -7.73 8.23 11.59
CA GLN A 28 -7.06 9.52 11.39
C GLN A 28 -6.20 9.51 10.13
N PRO A 29 -6.15 10.61 9.35
CA PRO A 29 -5.06 10.82 8.41
C PRO A 29 -3.73 10.68 9.16
N ALA A 30 -2.72 10.09 8.52
CA ALA A 30 -1.44 9.86 9.17
C ALA A 30 -0.28 10.06 8.21
N HIS A 31 0.85 10.49 8.76
CA HIS A 31 2.08 10.72 8.01
C HIS A 31 3.20 9.88 8.62
N LEU A 32 3.77 9.01 7.80
CA LEU A 32 4.89 8.15 8.16
C LEU A 32 6.16 8.64 7.45
N PHE A 33 7.19 8.96 8.22
CA PHE A 33 8.47 9.48 7.71
C PHE A 33 9.48 8.36 7.51
N GLY A 34 10.40 8.54 6.55
CA GLY A 34 11.44 7.56 6.22
C GLY A 34 10.98 6.45 5.29
N PHE A 35 9.73 6.48 4.82
CA PHE A 35 9.19 5.54 3.86
C PHE A 35 8.25 6.22 2.86
N ARG A 36 8.14 5.66 1.66
CA ARG A 36 7.30 6.15 0.56
C ARG A 36 6.40 5.03 0.05
N ARG A 37 5.21 5.40 -0.38
CA ARG A 37 4.38 4.54 -1.22
C ARG A 37 5.06 4.36 -2.57
N SER A 38 5.12 3.13 -3.08
CA SER A 38 5.72 2.83 -4.38
C SER A 38 5.13 1.56 -4.99
N LEU A 39 5.01 1.49 -6.32
CA LEU A 39 4.73 0.24 -7.05
C LEU A 39 5.99 -0.64 -7.10
N CYS A 40 6.43 -1.13 -5.94
CA CYS A 40 7.72 -1.81 -5.79
C CYS A 40 7.61 -3.31 -5.51
N VAL A 41 6.41 -3.90 -5.60
CA VAL A 41 6.17 -5.33 -5.35
C VAL A 41 5.67 -6.02 -6.62
N ARG A 42 6.39 -7.05 -7.06
CA ARG A 42 5.96 -7.94 -8.15
C ARG A 42 4.82 -8.83 -7.67
N SER A 43 3.63 -8.64 -8.21
CA SER A 43 2.45 -9.45 -7.90
C SER A 43 2.36 -10.65 -8.84
N TRP A 44 2.49 -11.85 -8.27
CA TRP A 44 2.48 -13.12 -9.02
C TRP A 44 1.15 -13.86 -9.00
N VAL A 45 0.19 -13.39 -8.20
CA VAL A 45 -1.09 -14.08 -8.01
C VAL A 45 -2.25 -13.17 -8.36
N HIS A 46 -2.33 -11.99 -7.73
CA HIS A 46 -3.52 -11.15 -7.83
C HIS A 46 -3.54 -10.27 -9.07
N ARG A 47 -2.41 -9.67 -9.43
CA ARG A 47 -2.32 -8.69 -10.52
C ARG A 47 -1.34 -9.09 -11.63
N GLY A 48 -0.87 -10.33 -11.61
CA GLY A 48 0.01 -10.92 -12.61
C GLY A 48 0.18 -12.41 -12.35
N THR A 49 1.15 -13.01 -13.03
CA THR A 49 1.65 -14.37 -12.81
C THR A 49 3.15 -14.34 -12.47
N GLU A 50 3.77 -15.48 -12.18
CA GLU A 50 5.23 -15.53 -12.01
C GLU A 50 5.97 -15.17 -13.31
N GLU A 51 5.46 -15.60 -14.46
CA GLU A 51 6.05 -15.33 -15.78
C GLU A 51 5.81 -13.88 -16.24
N LYS A 52 4.64 -13.31 -15.90
CA LYS A 52 4.24 -11.94 -16.22
C LYS A 52 3.75 -11.23 -14.96
N PRO A 53 4.67 -10.82 -14.06
CA PRO A 53 4.30 -10.18 -12.81
C PRO A 53 3.60 -8.85 -13.05
N GLY A 54 2.58 -8.57 -12.24
CA GLY A 54 2.07 -7.22 -12.07
C GLY A 54 2.91 -6.43 -11.08
N LEU A 55 2.57 -5.16 -10.89
CA LEU A 55 3.11 -4.29 -9.84
C LEU A 55 1.99 -3.87 -8.89
N VAL A 56 2.25 -4.03 -7.59
CA VAL A 56 1.38 -3.57 -6.51
C VAL A 56 2.16 -2.69 -5.54
N LEU A 57 1.42 -1.94 -4.72
CA LEU A 57 2.01 -1.02 -3.77
C LEU A 57 2.81 -1.75 -2.70
N GLY A 58 3.91 -1.14 -2.30
CA GLY A 58 4.61 -1.39 -1.05
C GLY A 58 5.04 -0.09 -0.41
N LEU A 59 5.34 -0.19 0.89
CA LEU A 59 5.94 0.90 1.65
C LEU A 59 7.46 0.69 1.66
N ASP A 60 8.14 1.42 0.77
CA ASP A 60 9.58 1.31 0.53
C ASP A 60 10.36 2.38 1.31
N ARG A 61 11.64 2.14 1.61
CA ARG A 61 12.47 3.08 2.38
C ARG A 61 12.73 4.39 1.60
N GLY A 62 12.69 5.50 2.32
CA GLY A 62 12.99 6.85 1.87
C GLY A 62 11.76 7.76 1.77
N GLY A 63 11.96 9.07 1.89
CA GLY A 63 10.89 10.06 1.73
C GLY A 63 9.87 10.03 2.88
N SER A 64 8.59 10.16 2.53
CA SER A 64 7.48 10.12 3.48
C SER A 64 6.20 9.64 2.80
N CYS A 65 5.27 9.09 3.58
CA CYS A 65 4.04 8.49 3.08
C CYS A 65 2.83 9.03 3.85
N ARG A 66 1.91 9.69 3.13
CA ARG A 66 0.58 10.03 3.66
C ARG A 66 -0.33 8.80 3.55
N GLY A 67 -0.94 8.41 4.65
CA GLY A 67 -1.86 7.28 4.74
C GLY A 67 -2.95 7.53 5.78
N VAL A 68 -3.45 6.45 6.37
CA VAL A 68 -4.47 6.46 7.41
C VAL A 68 -3.98 5.61 8.57
N ALA A 69 -4.13 6.09 9.81
CA ALA A 69 -3.92 5.29 11.01
C ALA A 69 -5.29 4.94 11.63
N PHE A 70 -5.42 3.70 12.06
CA PHE A 70 -6.62 3.17 12.73
C PHE A 70 -6.27 2.81 14.17
N ARG A 71 -6.95 3.38 15.15
CA ARG A 71 -6.83 2.98 16.56
C ARG A 71 -7.73 1.78 16.79
N VAL A 72 -7.16 0.70 17.29
CA VAL A 72 -7.86 -0.56 17.52
C VAL A 72 -7.95 -0.79 19.02
N ALA A 73 -9.13 -1.22 19.47
CA ALA A 73 -9.37 -1.53 20.88
C ALA A 73 -8.36 -2.59 21.36
N PRO A 74 -7.78 -2.46 22.57
CA PRO A 74 -6.76 -3.40 23.07
C PRO A 74 -7.17 -4.87 23.01
N GLU A 75 -8.44 -5.18 23.27
CA GLU A 75 -9.04 -6.51 23.19
C GLU A 75 -9.04 -7.11 21.78
N ASN A 76 -9.04 -6.27 20.74
CA ASN A 76 -9.05 -6.69 19.33
C ASN A 76 -7.64 -6.79 18.75
N ARG A 77 -6.60 -6.38 19.48
CA ARG A 77 -5.22 -6.29 18.96
C ARG A 77 -4.74 -7.60 18.33
N GLU A 78 -4.90 -8.72 19.01
CA GLU A 78 -4.41 -10.02 18.56
C GLU A 78 -5.14 -10.47 17.29
N ALA A 79 -6.48 -10.48 17.32
CA ALA A 79 -7.32 -10.84 16.18
C ALA A 79 -7.04 -9.97 14.94
N VAL A 80 -6.88 -8.65 15.12
CA VAL A 80 -6.54 -7.74 14.01
C VAL A 80 -5.14 -8.02 13.47
N THR A 81 -4.17 -8.28 14.35
CA THR A 81 -2.80 -8.60 13.93
C THR A 81 -2.75 -9.89 13.12
N ASP A 82 -3.44 -10.93 13.56
CA ASP A 82 -3.46 -12.22 12.86
C ASP A 82 -4.18 -12.12 11.52
N TYR A 83 -5.32 -11.44 11.46
CA TYR A 83 -6.00 -11.13 10.20
C TYR A 83 -5.08 -10.36 9.22
N LEU A 84 -4.34 -9.37 9.70
CA LEU A 84 -3.41 -8.61 8.86
C LEU A 84 -2.23 -9.46 8.38
N ARG A 85 -1.74 -10.40 9.20
CA ARG A 85 -0.69 -11.34 8.80
C ARG A 85 -1.19 -12.29 7.71
N GLU A 86 -2.39 -12.86 7.85
CA GLU A 86 -3.00 -13.71 6.82
C GLU A 86 -3.21 -12.96 5.50
N ARG A 87 -3.61 -11.69 5.58
CA ARG A 87 -3.88 -10.84 4.43
C ARG A 87 -2.59 -10.39 3.71
N GLU A 88 -1.60 -9.92 4.46
CA GLU A 88 -0.43 -9.23 3.89
C GLU A 88 0.79 -10.16 3.76
N LEU A 89 0.97 -11.17 4.62
CA LEU A 89 2.18 -12.01 4.64
C LEU A 89 2.07 -13.28 3.77
N VAL A 90 1.11 -13.35 2.83
CA VAL A 90 0.90 -14.53 1.96
C VAL A 90 2.20 -15.00 1.30
N THR A 91 3.03 -14.06 0.82
CA THR A 91 4.34 -14.37 0.23
C THR A 91 5.52 -13.87 1.08
N HIS A 92 5.26 -13.27 2.25
CA HIS A 92 6.28 -12.64 3.10
C HIS A 92 7.13 -11.53 2.43
N VAL A 93 6.68 -10.98 1.29
CA VAL A 93 7.31 -9.80 0.66
C VAL A 93 7.19 -8.55 1.53
N TYR A 94 6.24 -8.53 2.46
CA TYR A 94 6.12 -7.49 3.46
C TYR A 94 6.67 -7.93 4.81
N LYS A 95 7.18 -6.97 5.58
CA LYS A 95 7.70 -7.13 6.93
C LYS A 95 6.86 -6.29 7.88
N GLU A 96 6.33 -6.94 8.89
CA GLU A 96 5.66 -6.30 10.02
C GLU A 96 6.64 -5.44 10.82
N ARG A 97 6.32 -4.17 11.06
CA ARG A 97 7.15 -3.23 11.81
C ARG A 97 6.31 -2.28 12.65
N ILE A 98 6.82 -1.94 13.84
CA ILE A 98 6.30 -0.84 14.64
C ILE A 98 7.04 0.43 14.25
N LEU A 99 6.32 1.41 13.72
CA LEU A 99 6.87 2.66 13.19
C LEU A 99 6.15 3.88 13.77
N PRO A 100 6.87 4.98 14.07
CA PRO A 100 6.25 6.21 14.49
C PRO A 100 5.48 6.86 13.34
N ALA A 101 4.28 7.38 13.64
CA ALA A 101 3.49 8.17 12.71
C ALA A 101 2.97 9.45 13.39
N THR A 102 2.81 10.50 12.59
CA THR A 102 2.14 11.73 13.01
C THR A 102 0.71 11.70 12.50
N LEU A 103 -0.27 11.81 13.40
CA LEU A 103 -1.69 11.87 13.05
C LEU A 103 -2.06 13.26 12.52
N GLY A 104 -3.19 13.35 11.83
CA GLY A 104 -3.71 14.58 11.23
C GLY A 104 -4.04 15.68 12.23
N ASP A 105 -4.26 15.32 13.49
CA ASP A 105 -4.48 16.23 14.61
C ASP A 105 -3.19 16.64 15.35
N GLY A 106 -2.03 16.17 14.87
CA GLY A 106 -0.72 16.49 15.43
C GLY A 106 -0.20 15.54 16.51
N ARG A 107 -0.99 14.55 16.96
CA ARG A 107 -0.50 13.51 17.88
C ARG A 107 0.60 12.67 17.22
N ARG A 108 1.54 12.19 18.02
CA ARG A 108 2.56 11.22 17.60
C ARG A 108 2.29 9.88 18.26
N VAL A 109 2.10 8.84 17.46
CA VAL A 109 1.77 7.48 17.91
C VAL A 109 2.73 6.47 17.30
N THR A 110 2.78 5.26 17.85
CA THR A 110 3.42 4.11 17.19
C THR A 110 2.37 3.28 16.49
N THR A 111 2.71 2.78 15.30
CA THR A 111 1.79 2.08 14.42
C THR A 111 2.38 0.76 13.95
N LEU A 112 1.57 -0.28 13.87
CA LEU A 112 1.84 -1.48 13.09
C LEU A 112 1.73 -1.15 11.60
N ALA A 113 2.81 -1.38 10.86
CA ALA A 113 2.87 -1.16 9.42
C ALA A 113 3.56 -2.34 8.73
N TYR A 114 3.15 -2.63 7.49
CA TYR A 114 3.75 -3.66 6.65
C TYR A 114 4.64 -3.01 5.59
N ILE A 115 5.95 -3.06 5.80
CA ILE A 115 6.95 -2.46 4.87
C ILE A 115 7.42 -3.47 3.85
N CYS A 116 7.82 -3.02 2.66
CA CYS A 116 8.38 -3.93 1.66
C CYS A 116 9.77 -4.43 2.08
N ASP A 117 10.00 -5.73 1.98
CA ASP A 117 11.32 -6.33 2.17
C ASP A 117 12.18 -6.24 0.91
N ARG A 118 13.17 -5.35 0.94
CA ARG A 118 14.11 -5.17 -0.18
C ARG A 118 14.98 -6.40 -0.48
N ALA A 119 15.10 -7.35 0.45
CA ALA A 119 15.83 -8.59 0.22
C ALA A 119 14.97 -9.68 -0.46
N HIS A 120 13.67 -9.46 -0.59
CA HIS A 120 12.75 -10.44 -1.15
C HIS A 120 12.82 -10.44 -2.67
N HIS A 121 12.69 -11.61 -3.31
CA HIS A 121 12.78 -11.76 -4.76
C HIS A 121 11.63 -11.06 -5.53
N GLN A 122 10.51 -10.79 -4.85
CA GLN A 122 9.40 -10.00 -5.39
C GLN A 122 9.62 -8.49 -5.26
N PHE A 123 10.68 -8.02 -4.59
CA PHE A 123 11.01 -6.61 -4.59
C PHE A 123 11.45 -6.19 -5.99
N ALA A 124 10.73 -5.22 -6.55
CA ALA A 124 10.93 -4.78 -7.92
C ALA A 124 12.00 -3.69 -8.05
N GLY A 125 12.52 -3.18 -6.92
CA GLY A 125 13.52 -2.12 -6.92
C GLY A 125 12.96 -0.75 -7.31
N SER A 126 13.87 0.13 -7.73
CA SER A 126 13.51 1.40 -8.35
C SER A 126 13.17 1.14 -9.82
N ILE A 127 11.90 1.33 -10.19
CA ILE A 127 11.41 1.18 -11.55
C ILE A 127 11.10 2.57 -12.11
N THR A 128 11.39 2.78 -13.40
CA THR A 128 10.99 4.01 -14.10
C THR A 128 9.47 4.07 -14.32
N VAL A 129 8.95 5.25 -14.66
CA VAL A 129 7.53 5.39 -14.99
C VAL A 129 7.18 4.54 -16.22
N GLU A 130 8.09 4.48 -17.20
CA GLU A 130 7.94 3.75 -18.45
C GLU A 130 7.84 2.24 -18.24
N GLU A 131 8.79 1.67 -17.49
CA GLU A 131 8.81 0.24 -17.17
C GLU A 131 7.59 -0.16 -16.33
N ALA A 132 7.24 0.67 -15.34
CA ALA A 132 6.06 0.42 -14.50
C ALA A 132 4.78 0.48 -15.34
N ALA A 133 4.65 1.46 -16.23
CA ALA A 133 3.49 1.60 -17.10
C ALA A 133 3.33 0.42 -18.06
N ALA A 134 4.42 -0.05 -18.68
CA ALA A 134 4.41 -1.20 -19.58
C ALA A 134 4.01 -2.51 -18.86
N THR A 135 4.48 -2.68 -17.62
CA THR A 135 4.10 -3.82 -16.78
C THR A 135 2.61 -3.75 -16.41
N VAL A 136 2.18 -2.61 -15.87
CA VAL A 136 0.80 -2.37 -15.43
C VAL A 136 -0.21 -2.50 -16.58
N SER A 137 0.14 -2.06 -17.79
CA SER A 137 -0.77 -2.10 -18.95
C SER A 137 -0.98 -3.50 -19.50
N SER A 138 -0.07 -4.45 -19.26
CA SER A 138 -0.10 -5.78 -19.86
C SER A 138 -0.36 -6.92 -18.88
N ALA A 139 -0.11 -6.71 -17.58
CA ALA A 139 -0.26 -7.75 -16.56
C ALA A 139 -1.73 -8.02 -16.19
N PHE A 140 -2.03 -9.30 -15.96
CA PHE A 140 -3.33 -9.81 -15.54
C PHE A 140 -3.11 -10.96 -14.56
N GLY A 141 -3.89 -10.99 -13.48
CA GLY A 141 -3.85 -12.07 -12.49
C GLY A 141 -5.24 -12.47 -12.01
N LYS A 142 -5.29 -13.26 -10.93
CA LYS A 142 -6.53 -13.79 -10.34
C LYS A 142 -7.57 -12.70 -10.01
N SER A 143 -7.12 -11.49 -9.68
CA SER A 143 -8.00 -10.36 -9.33
C SER A 143 -8.24 -9.39 -10.49
N GLY A 144 -7.92 -9.78 -11.72
CA GLY A 144 -8.13 -9.00 -12.94
C GLY A 144 -6.88 -8.26 -13.42
N HIS A 145 -7.08 -7.27 -14.29
CA HIS A 145 -5.98 -6.49 -14.84
C HIS A 145 -5.26 -5.67 -13.77
N ASN A 146 -3.94 -5.49 -13.96
CA ASN A 146 -3.15 -4.65 -13.07
C ASN A 146 -3.49 -3.16 -13.23
N ILE A 147 -3.87 -2.72 -14.43
CA ILE A 147 -4.28 -1.34 -14.67
C ILE A 147 -5.50 -0.94 -13.84
N ASP A 148 -6.46 -1.84 -13.65
CA ASP A 148 -7.64 -1.57 -12.82
C ASP A 148 -7.26 -1.36 -11.36
N TYR A 149 -6.26 -2.10 -10.87
CA TYR A 149 -5.70 -1.86 -9.54
C TYR A 149 -5.10 -0.46 -9.41
N VAL A 150 -4.33 -0.01 -10.41
CA VAL A 150 -3.71 1.32 -10.39
C VAL A 150 -4.77 2.42 -10.52
N ARG A 151 -5.77 2.26 -11.41
CA ARG A 151 -6.90 3.19 -11.56
C ARG A 151 -7.68 3.34 -10.25
N ASN A 152 -8.06 2.23 -9.62
CA ASN A 152 -8.80 2.23 -8.36
C ASN A 152 -7.97 2.86 -7.23
N THR A 153 -6.68 2.52 -7.15
CA THR A 153 -5.76 3.12 -6.18
C THR A 153 -5.70 4.64 -6.37
N LEU A 154 -5.50 5.12 -7.60
CA LEU A 154 -5.45 6.55 -7.90
C LEU A 154 -6.79 7.25 -7.60
N ALA A 155 -7.93 6.60 -7.84
CA ALA A 155 -9.24 7.14 -7.49
C ALA A 155 -9.36 7.37 -5.98
N HIS A 156 -9.06 6.36 -5.17
CA HIS A 156 -9.12 6.48 -3.71
C HIS A 156 -8.10 7.50 -3.16
N LEU A 157 -6.89 7.57 -3.72
CA LEU A 157 -5.93 8.60 -3.32
C LEU A 157 -6.46 10.00 -3.59
N ARG A 158 -7.10 10.23 -4.74
CA ARG A 158 -7.74 11.52 -5.08
C ARG A 158 -8.89 11.85 -4.13
N GLU A 159 -9.77 10.89 -3.82
CA GLU A 159 -10.86 11.07 -2.84
C GLU A 159 -10.33 11.49 -1.46
N MET A 160 -9.17 10.97 -1.07
CA MET A 160 -8.50 11.31 0.20
C MET A 160 -7.65 12.59 0.10
N GLY A 161 -7.63 13.30 -1.04
CA GLY A 161 -6.81 14.50 -1.24
C GLY A 161 -5.30 14.24 -1.30
N ILE A 162 -4.89 12.99 -1.55
CA ILE A 162 -3.48 12.60 -1.64
C ILE A 162 -3.05 12.62 -3.11
N ARG A 163 -2.01 13.41 -3.40
CA ARG A 163 -1.38 13.48 -4.73
C ARG A 163 -0.09 12.67 -4.74
N ASP A 164 0.04 11.81 -5.74
CA ASP A 164 1.23 10.98 -5.97
C ASP A 164 1.59 11.08 -7.45
N HIS A 165 2.41 12.07 -7.78
CA HIS A 165 2.70 12.43 -9.18
C HIS A 165 3.33 11.27 -9.96
N TRP A 166 4.20 10.50 -9.33
CA TRP A 166 4.83 9.35 -9.97
C TRP A 166 3.79 8.27 -10.31
N LEU A 167 2.92 7.92 -9.35
CA LEU A 167 1.87 6.94 -9.60
C LEU A 167 0.83 7.43 -10.62
N GLU A 168 0.51 8.72 -10.60
CA GLU A 168 -0.37 9.36 -11.57
C GLU A 168 0.20 9.31 -13.00
N ASP A 169 1.50 9.51 -13.15
CA ASP A 169 2.18 9.41 -14.44
C ASP A 169 2.24 7.96 -14.93
N VAL A 170 2.47 6.99 -14.04
CA VAL A 170 2.37 5.55 -14.37
C VAL A 170 0.97 5.22 -14.87
N GLY A 171 -0.07 5.62 -14.14
CA GLY A 171 -1.46 5.38 -14.53
C GLY A 171 -1.78 5.98 -15.91
N ARG A 172 -1.43 7.25 -16.13
CA ARG A 172 -1.66 7.94 -17.41
C ARG A 172 -0.96 7.26 -18.58
N LYS A 173 0.29 6.79 -18.38
CA LYS A 173 1.03 6.07 -19.43
C LYS A 173 0.48 4.67 -19.66
N ALA A 174 0.15 3.94 -18.60
CA ALA A 174 -0.43 2.61 -18.69
C ALA A 174 -1.77 2.64 -19.45
N ASP A 175 -2.61 3.66 -19.19
CA ASP A 175 -3.88 3.87 -19.91
C ASP A 175 -3.67 4.01 -21.42
N ARG A 176 -2.66 4.77 -21.84
CA ARG A 176 -2.33 4.93 -23.26
C ARG A 176 -1.82 3.64 -23.89
N LEU A 177 -1.05 2.84 -23.14
CA LEU A 177 -0.46 1.59 -23.61
C LEU A 177 -1.47 0.44 -23.67
N HIS A 178 -2.44 0.39 -22.74
CA HIS A 178 -3.46 -0.66 -22.70
C HIS A 178 -4.43 -0.56 -23.88
N GLY A 179 -4.61 0.64 -24.44
CA GLY A 179 -5.53 0.91 -25.53
C GLY A 179 -7.00 0.93 -25.07
N PRO A 180 -7.94 1.33 -25.95
CA PRO A 180 -9.36 1.18 -25.69
C PRO A 180 -9.71 -0.32 -25.64
N VAL A 181 -10.55 -0.70 -24.68
CA VAL A 181 -11.24 -2.00 -24.74
C VAL A 181 -12.11 -1.95 -26.00
N THR A 182 -11.69 -2.61 -27.08
CA THR A 182 -12.58 -2.90 -28.19
C THR A 182 -13.70 -3.77 -27.64
N ALA A 183 -14.89 -3.19 -27.58
CA ALA A 183 -16.15 -3.87 -27.30
C ALA A 183 -16.46 -4.92 -28.37
#